data_AF-A0A7H8Z4E4-F1
#
_entry.id   AF-A0A7H8Z4E4-F1
#
_cell.length_a   1.000
_cell.length_b   1.000
_cell.length_c   1.000
_cell.angle_alpha   90.00
_cell.angle_beta   90.00
_cell.angle_gamma   90.00
#
_symmetry.space_group_name_H-M   'P 1'
#
loop_
_entity.id
_entity.type
_entity.pdbx_description
1 polymer ?
#
loop_
_entity_poly.entity_id
_entity_poly.type
_entity_poly.pdbx_seq_one_letter_code
_entity_poly.pdbx_strand_id
1 'polypeptide(L)'
;MEWRLSMRWRALGDPVSEGRRAWEWIQRVRSLHPSLDLWRPTANSPQEAEQAPPITQDYLLQEIHQTQIDWESDSFGVAPAFSGQINQGSKLELYFNMPNPGDASIGLAISEALGAALDASEAFADTLMHTTASIFTPNIIGALTREDIPITPTPPPYRYLPGWKMFFASDSPHYQRATQLATRTAPVANGAIFTFGTPDTYPTILNQW
;
A
#
# COMPACT_ATOMS: atom_id res chain seq x y z
N MET A 1 -14.18 -2.71 -0.25
CA MET A 1 -12.83 -2.24 -0.59
C MET A 1 -12.90 -1.64 -1.98
N GLU A 2 -12.49 -0.40 -2.13
CA GLU A 2 -12.61 0.39 -3.37
C GLU A 2 -11.24 0.60 -4.00
N TRP A 3 -10.23 0.81 -3.17
CA TRP A 3 -8.86 1.09 -3.58
C TRP A 3 -7.88 0.17 -2.84
N ARG A 4 -6.72 -0.04 -3.43
CA ARG A 4 -5.58 -0.74 -2.83
C ARG A 4 -4.31 0.08 -3.06
N LEU A 5 -3.65 0.48 -1.99
CA LEU A 5 -2.25 0.88 -2.03
C LEU A 5 -1.39 -0.36 -1.80
N SER A 6 -0.34 -0.53 -2.58
CA SER A 6 0.65 -1.60 -2.39
C SER A 6 2.03 -1.11 -2.79
N MET A 7 3.05 -1.38 -1.98
CA MET A 7 4.45 -1.16 -2.35
C MET A 7 5.32 -2.33 -1.88
N ARG A 8 6.30 -2.71 -2.70
CA ARG A 8 7.22 -3.82 -2.42
C ARG A 8 8.67 -3.41 -2.56
N TRP A 9 9.48 -3.92 -1.65
CA TRP A 9 10.91 -3.71 -1.59
C TRP A 9 11.65 -4.98 -1.16
N ARG A 10 12.97 -4.97 -1.32
CA ARG A 10 13.86 -5.91 -0.64
C ARG A 10 14.01 -5.48 0.81
N ALA A 11 13.64 -6.36 1.74
CA ALA A 11 13.72 -6.09 3.17
C ALA A 11 15.15 -5.68 3.56
N LEU A 12 15.27 -4.66 4.42
CA LEU A 12 16.54 -4.14 4.93
C LEU A 12 16.95 -4.83 6.23
N GLY A 13 16.03 -5.55 6.88
CA GLY A 13 16.26 -6.26 8.13
C GLY A 13 15.18 -7.29 8.41
N ASP A 14 15.11 -7.71 9.68
CA ASP A 14 14.09 -8.62 10.18
C ASP A 14 12.67 -8.00 10.14
N PRO A 15 11.60 -8.81 10.29
CA PRO A 15 10.24 -8.32 10.29
C PRO A 15 9.94 -7.24 11.35
N VAL A 16 10.62 -7.27 12.50
CA VAL A 16 10.45 -6.25 13.55
C VAL A 16 11.02 -4.90 13.09
N SER A 17 12.16 -4.90 12.42
CA SER A 17 12.79 -3.70 11.87
C SER A 17 11.96 -3.08 10.74
N GLU A 18 11.38 -3.90 9.87
CA GLU A 18 10.39 -3.46 8.88
C GLU A 18 9.09 -2.98 9.55
N GLY A 19 8.67 -3.61 10.64
CA GLY A 19 7.57 -3.14 11.50
C GLY A 19 7.78 -1.74 12.06
N ARG A 20 9.02 -1.37 12.42
CA ARG A 20 9.34 0.00 12.86
C ARG A 20 9.19 1.02 11.72
N ARG A 21 9.52 0.65 10.49
CA ARG A 21 9.29 1.49 9.30
C ARG A 21 7.79 1.63 9.01
N ALA A 22 7.02 0.55 9.18
CA ALA A 22 5.56 0.61 9.11
C ALA A 22 4.96 1.52 10.18
N TRP A 23 5.50 1.49 11.41
CA TRP A 23 5.11 2.43 12.44
C TRP A 23 5.40 3.89 12.06
N GLU A 24 6.61 4.19 11.56
CA GLU A 24 6.93 5.54 11.06
C GLU A 24 5.94 5.97 9.99
N TRP A 25 5.64 5.09 9.03
CA TRP A 25 4.68 5.34 7.97
C TRP A 25 3.30 5.69 8.55
N ILE A 26 2.77 4.91 9.50
CA ILE A 26 1.53 5.22 10.21
C ILE A 26 1.58 6.65 10.79
N GLN A 27 2.67 7.01 11.48
CA GLN A 27 2.78 8.35 12.09
C GLN A 27 2.76 9.47 11.05
N ARG A 28 3.36 9.26 9.87
CA ARG A 28 3.36 10.27 8.78
C ARG A 28 2.01 10.38 8.09
N VAL A 29 1.29 9.27 7.89
CA VAL A 29 0.02 9.30 7.16
C VAL A 29 -1.15 9.79 8.01
N ARG A 30 -1.04 9.76 9.35
CA ARG A 30 -2.07 10.25 10.28
C ARG A 30 -2.54 11.67 10.02
N SER A 31 -1.64 12.56 9.60
CA SER A 31 -1.97 13.96 9.34
C SER A 31 -2.53 14.22 7.93
N LEU A 32 -2.59 13.21 7.06
CA LEU A 32 -2.94 13.41 5.65
C LEU A 32 -4.45 13.46 5.42
N HIS A 33 -5.24 12.76 6.24
CA HIS A 33 -6.70 12.74 6.13
C HIS A 33 -7.34 12.31 7.46
N PRO A 34 -8.53 12.81 7.84
CA PRO A 34 -9.22 12.38 9.06
C PRO A 34 -9.45 10.87 9.15
N SER A 35 -9.67 10.17 8.04
CA SER A 35 -9.83 8.69 8.09
C SER A 35 -8.53 7.94 8.43
N LEU A 36 -7.38 8.62 8.45
CA LEU A 36 -6.07 8.06 8.79
C LEU A 36 -5.60 8.49 10.18
N ASP A 37 -6.33 9.35 10.89
CA ASP A 37 -5.88 9.95 12.15
C ASP A 37 -5.77 8.93 13.30
N LEU A 38 -6.70 7.97 13.31
CA LEU A 38 -6.89 7.00 14.38
C LEU A 38 -6.72 5.60 13.82
N TRP A 39 -5.76 4.91 14.42
CA TRP A 39 -5.43 3.53 14.10
C TRP A 39 -5.71 2.66 15.31
N ARG A 40 -6.34 1.50 15.08
CA ARG A 40 -6.61 0.50 16.12
C ARG A 40 -6.13 -0.87 15.67
N PRO A 41 -5.83 -1.78 16.60
CA PRO A 41 -5.62 -3.18 16.31
C PRO A 41 -6.80 -3.81 15.57
N THR A 42 -6.52 -4.76 14.68
CA THR A 42 -7.55 -5.71 14.23
C THR A 42 -7.90 -6.68 15.35
N ALA A 43 -9.08 -7.30 15.27
CA ALA A 43 -9.55 -8.26 16.26
C ALA A 43 -10.48 -9.30 15.60
N ASN A 44 -10.86 -10.31 16.38
CA ASN A 44 -11.74 -11.40 15.92
C ASN A 44 -13.20 -10.96 15.72
N SER A 45 -13.57 -9.78 16.23
CA SER A 45 -14.89 -9.18 16.03
C SER A 45 -14.82 -7.67 15.81
N PRO A 46 -15.80 -7.09 15.08
CA PRO A 46 -15.99 -5.65 14.98
C PRO A 46 -16.02 -4.92 16.32
N GLN A 47 -16.72 -5.48 17.31
CA GLN A 47 -16.92 -4.86 18.62
C GLN A 47 -15.62 -4.78 19.41
N GLU A 48 -14.81 -5.85 19.43
CA GLU A 48 -13.49 -5.84 20.07
C GLU A 48 -12.56 -4.83 19.39
N ALA A 49 -12.55 -4.80 18.05
CA ALA A 49 -11.73 -3.88 17.27
C ALA A 49 -12.10 -2.41 17.51
N GLU A 50 -13.40 -2.11 17.69
CA GLU A 50 -13.88 -0.76 17.96
C GLU A 50 -13.54 -0.27 19.37
N GLN A 51 -13.61 -1.17 20.36
CA GLN A 51 -13.30 -0.89 21.76
C GLN A 51 -11.80 -0.86 22.07
N ALA A 52 -10.97 -1.41 21.18
CA ALA A 52 -9.52 -1.43 21.35
C ALA A 52 -8.95 -0.01 21.47
N PRO A 53 -7.94 0.19 22.34
CA PRO A 53 -7.24 1.46 22.41
C PRO A 53 -6.52 1.76 21.09
N PRO A 54 -6.16 3.03 20.84
CA PRO A 54 -5.30 3.36 19.71
C PRO A 54 -4.04 2.50 19.70
N ILE A 55 -3.67 1.98 18.53
CA ILE A 55 -2.52 1.10 18.38
C ILE A 55 -1.23 1.83 18.78
N THR A 56 -0.33 1.11 19.44
CA THR A 56 1.02 1.56 19.82
C THR A 56 2.08 0.86 18.97
N GLN A 57 3.30 1.40 18.98
CA GLN A 57 4.42 0.74 18.31
C GLN A 57 4.65 -0.66 18.88
N ASP A 58 4.66 -0.81 20.20
CA ASP A 58 4.92 -2.09 20.86
C ASP A 58 3.88 -3.14 20.49
N TYR A 59 2.59 -2.75 20.43
CA TYR A 59 1.53 -3.66 19.97
C TYR A 59 1.78 -4.11 18.52
N LEU A 60 2.07 -3.17 17.61
CA LEU A 60 2.34 -3.49 16.21
C LEU A 60 3.51 -4.48 16.06
N LEU A 61 4.61 -4.25 16.79
CA LEU A 61 5.79 -5.10 16.73
C LEU A 61 5.53 -6.47 17.35
N GLN A 62 4.80 -6.51 18.46
CA GLN A 62 4.39 -7.77 19.10
C GLN A 62 3.51 -8.59 18.16
N GLU A 63 2.54 -7.98 17.49
CA GLU A 63 1.63 -8.66 16.56
C GLU A 63 2.38 -9.27 15.35
N ILE A 64 3.34 -8.52 14.78
CA ILE A 64 4.21 -9.02 13.71
C ILE A 64 5.00 -10.25 14.18
N HIS A 65 5.63 -10.17 15.37
CA HIS A 65 6.44 -11.24 15.92
C HIS A 65 5.60 -12.48 16.28
N GLN A 66 4.44 -12.29 16.90
CA GLN A 66 3.53 -13.38 17.24
C GLN A 66 3.00 -14.06 15.98
N THR A 67 2.61 -13.29 14.96
CA THR A 67 2.16 -13.87 13.69
C THR A 67 3.25 -14.71 13.03
N GLN A 68 4.51 -14.27 13.06
CA GLN A 68 5.63 -15.07 12.54
C GLN A 68 5.75 -16.42 13.23
N ILE A 69 5.61 -16.44 14.57
CA ILE A 69 5.63 -17.68 15.37
C ILE A 69 4.46 -18.58 15.00
N ASP A 70 3.25 -18.04 14.93
CA ASP A 70 2.03 -18.81 14.68
C ASP A 70 2.01 -19.43 13.28
N TRP A 71 2.62 -18.77 12.30
CA TRP A 71 2.79 -19.31 10.95
C TRP A 71 3.88 -20.38 10.84
N GLU A 72 4.76 -20.49 11.83
CA GLU A 72 5.94 -21.37 11.82
C GLU A 72 6.79 -21.22 10.53
N SER A 73 6.83 -20.00 9.97
CA SER A 73 7.39 -19.70 8.65
C SER A 73 7.94 -18.29 8.59
N ASP A 74 9.11 -18.14 7.95
CA ASP A 74 9.66 -16.82 7.63
C ASP A 74 8.85 -16.09 6.54
N SER A 75 8.06 -16.82 5.76
CA SER A 75 7.09 -16.28 4.81
C SER A 75 5.71 -16.20 5.45
N PHE A 76 5.29 -15.00 5.81
CA PHE A 76 4.01 -14.75 6.46
C PHE A 76 3.45 -13.35 6.13
N GLY A 77 2.14 -13.20 6.31
CA GLY A 77 1.43 -11.93 6.18
C GLY A 77 0.67 -11.64 7.47
N VAL A 78 0.58 -10.36 7.82
CA VAL A 78 -0.13 -9.89 9.01
C VAL A 78 -0.96 -8.66 8.67
N ALA A 79 -2.14 -8.56 9.26
CA ALA A 79 -3.00 -7.39 9.14
C ALA A 79 -3.19 -6.76 10.54
N PRO A 80 -2.19 -6.04 11.07
CA PRO A 80 -2.11 -5.74 12.50
C PRO A 80 -3.01 -4.59 12.92
N ALA A 81 -3.47 -3.77 11.98
CA ALA A 81 -4.18 -2.53 12.28
C ALA A 81 -5.16 -2.13 11.18
N PHE A 82 -6.10 -1.27 11.53
CA PHE A 82 -6.93 -0.53 10.59
C PHE A 82 -7.03 0.93 11.02
N SER A 83 -7.38 1.79 10.07
CA SER A 83 -7.61 3.22 10.27
C SER A 83 -9.07 3.58 10.04
N GLY A 84 -9.59 4.56 10.78
CA GLY A 84 -10.97 5.02 10.66
C GLY A 84 -11.99 4.19 11.46
N GLN A 85 -13.24 4.15 10.98
CA GLN A 85 -14.36 3.46 11.64
C GLN A 85 -14.53 2.03 11.13
N ILE A 86 -15.12 1.14 11.94
CA ILE A 86 -15.49 -0.20 11.48
C ILE A 86 -16.42 -0.10 10.26
N ASN A 87 -16.24 -1.00 9.29
CA ASN A 87 -16.96 -1.10 8.01
C ASN A 87 -16.66 0.00 6.97
N GLN A 88 -16.03 1.11 7.36
CA GLN A 88 -15.64 2.20 6.45
C GLN A 88 -14.12 2.41 6.39
N GLY A 89 -13.40 1.83 7.35
CA GLY A 89 -11.98 2.03 7.57
C GLY A 89 -11.09 1.28 6.59
N SER A 90 -9.80 1.64 6.62
CA SER A 90 -8.77 1.06 5.75
C SER A 90 -7.83 0.17 6.54
N LYS A 91 -7.65 -1.08 6.10
CA LYS A 91 -6.89 -2.11 6.81
C LYS A 91 -5.45 -2.15 6.31
N LEU A 92 -4.49 -2.11 7.24
CA LEU A 92 -3.06 -2.27 6.94
C LEU A 92 -2.74 -3.75 6.81
N GLU A 93 -1.97 -4.08 5.78
CA GLU A 93 -1.45 -5.41 5.51
C GLU A 93 0.07 -5.30 5.35
N LEU A 94 0.82 -6.19 6.01
CA LEU A 94 2.26 -6.32 5.86
C LEU A 94 2.57 -7.75 5.44
N TYR A 95 3.47 -7.91 4.47
CA TYR A 95 3.92 -9.23 4.03
C TYR A 95 5.43 -9.30 4.04
N PHE A 96 5.96 -10.43 4.54
CA PHE A 96 7.38 -10.70 4.67
C PHE A 96 7.72 -11.97 3.91
N ASN A 97 8.85 -11.95 3.20
CA ASN A 97 9.32 -13.02 2.31
C ASN A 97 8.28 -13.46 1.27
N MET A 98 7.40 -12.54 0.86
CA MET A 98 6.38 -12.77 -0.17
C MET A 98 6.37 -11.69 -1.25
N PRO A 99 6.18 -12.08 -2.53
CA PRO A 99 6.06 -13.46 -3.02
C PRO A 99 7.41 -14.19 -3.09
N ASN A 100 8.55 -13.49 -2.94
CA ASN A 100 9.87 -14.09 -2.98
C ASN A 100 10.60 -13.92 -1.63
N PRO A 101 11.51 -14.85 -1.28
CA PRO A 101 12.38 -14.69 -0.12
C PRO A 101 13.16 -13.38 -0.15
N GLY A 102 13.13 -12.64 0.96
CA GLY A 102 13.71 -11.32 1.18
C GLY A 102 12.90 -10.15 0.65
N ASP A 103 11.70 -10.37 0.11
CA ASP A 103 10.76 -9.28 -0.19
C ASP A 103 10.02 -8.85 1.09
N ALA A 104 9.74 -7.56 1.20
CA ALA A 104 8.77 -7.01 2.15
C ALA A 104 7.79 -6.11 1.40
N SER A 105 6.54 -6.05 1.86
CA SER A 105 5.54 -5.16 1.28
C SER A 105 4.58 -4.60 2.30
N ILE A 106 4.08 -3.40 2.00
CA ILE A 106 2.96 -2.77 2.67
C ILE A 106 1.76 -2.76 1.72
N GLY A 107 0.60 -3.11 2.25
CA GLY A 107 -0.70 -2.93 1.64
C GLY A 107 -1.59 -2.04 2.50
N LEU A 108 -2.38 -1.19 1.89
CA LEU A 108 -3.54 -0.57 2.52
C LEU A 108 -4.77 -0.96 1.72
N ALA A 109 -5.64 -1.75 2.35
CA ALA A 109 -6.94 -2.10 1.84
C ALA A 109 -7.90 -0.95 2.13
N ILE A 110 -8.20 -0.13 1.12
CA ILE A 110 -8.87 1.16 1.28
C ILE A 110 -10.37 1.01 1.02
N SER A 111 -11.17 1.49 1.96
CA SER A 111 -12.64 1.48 1.90
C SER A 111 -13.21 2.89 1.79
N GLU A 112 -14.53 2.97 1.73
CA GLU A 112 -15.39 4.14 1.46
C GLU A 112 -14.81 5.51 1.86
N ALA A 113 -14.52 5.76 3.14
CA ALA A 113 -14.16 7.10 3.59
C ALA A 113 -12.84 7.61 3.00
N LEU A 114 -11.85 6.74 2.87
CA LEU A 114 -10.55 7.08 2.30
C LEU A 114 -10.57 6.92 0.76
N GLY A 115 -11.38 6.00 0.24
CA GLY A 115 -11.62 5.82 -1.20
C GLY A 115 -12.24 7.07 -1.82
N ALA A 116 -13.29 7.63 -1.21
CA ALA A 116 -13.89 8.88 -1.63
C ALA A 116 -12.89 10.06 -1.64
N ALA A 117 -11.94 10.09 -0.70
CA ALA A 117 -10.90 11.11 -0.67
C ALA A 117 -9.90 10.95 -1.83
N LEU A 118 -9.61 9.71 -2.25
CA LEU A 118 -8.79 9.42 -3.44
C LEU A 118 -9.51 9.82 -4.73
N ASP A 119 -10.79 9.50 -4.85
CA ASP A 119 -11.62 9.86 -6.00
C ASP A 119 -11.72 11.38 -6.16
N ALA A 120 -11.83 12.11 -5.04
CA ALA A 120 -11.98 13.55 -5.04
C ALA A 120 -10.67 14.34 -5.20
N SER A 121 -9.51 13.76 -4.91
CA SER A 121 -8.25 14.52 -4.81
C SER A 121 -7.01 13.76 -5.28
N GLU A 122 -6.56 14.11 -6.49
CA GLU A 122 -5.26 13.67 -7.01
C GLU A 122 -4.07 14.13 -6.16
N ALA A 123 -4.15 15.32 -5.57
CA ALA A 123 -3.10 15.83 -4.68
C ALA A 123 -2.98 14.99 -3.40
N PHE A 124 -4.10 14.48 -2.88
CA PHE A 124 -4.09 13.55 -1.76
C PHE A 124 -3.45 12.21 -2.16
N ALA A 125 -3.85 11.65 -3.31
CA ALA A 125 -3.27 10.42 -3.84
C ALA A 125 -1.75 10.55 -4.12
N ASP A 126 -1.30 11.69 -4.63
CA ASP A 126 0.14 12.01 -4.79
C ASP A 126 0.88 12.00 -3.46
N THR A 127 0.31 12.69 -2.47
CA THR A 127 0.95 12.83 -1.15
C THR A 127 1.05 11.48 -0.46
N LEU A 128 0.01 10.66 -0.53
CA LEU A 128 0.00 9.30 0.01
C LEU A 128 1.05 8.42 -0.68
N MET A 129 1.07 8.39 -2.01
CA MET A 129 2.04 7.62 -2.80
C MET A 129 3.48 8.08 -2.50
N HIS A 130 3.73 9.38 -2.52
CA HIS A 130 5.07 9.93 -2.30
C HIS A 130 5.55 9.67 -0.87
N THR A 131 4.70 9.87 0.15
CA THR A 131 5.03 9.57 1.55
C THR A 131 5.41 8.10 1.71
N THR A 132 4.63 7.20 1.09
CA THR A 132 4.88 5.75 1.15
C THR A 132 6.19 5.40 0.46
N ALA A 133 6.44 5.90 -0.75
CA ALA A 133 7.67 5.64 -1.48
C ALA A 133 8.92 6.20 -0.77
N SER A 134 8.80 7.38 -0.14
CA SER A 134 9.92 8.00 0.58
C SER A 134 10.34 7.23 1.84
N ILE A 135 9.38 6.63 2.56
CA ILE A 135 9.66 5.87 3.78
C ILE A 135 10.18 4.47 3.46
N PHE A 136 9.55 3.80 2.50
CA PHE A 136 9.88 2.41 2.18
C PHE A 136 10.98 2.25 1.13
N THR A 137 11.31 3.32 0.39
CA THR A 137 12.28 3.30 -0.71
C THR A 137 12.11 2.05 -1.58
N PRO A 138 10.90 1.83 -2.15
CA PRO A 138 10.59 0.60 -2.86
C PRO A 138 11.54 0.43 -4.03
N ASN A 139 12.03 -0.78 -4.26
CA ASN A 139 12.93 -1.08 -5.38
C ASN A 139 12.38 -2.18 -6.31
N ILE A 140 11.12 -2.58 -6.13
CA ILE A 140 10.47 -3.57 -6.98
C ILE A 140 9.30 -2.93 -7.73
N ILE A 141 8.23 -2.56 -7.02
CA ILE A 141 7.00 -2.02 -7.61
C ILE A 141 6.17 -1.31 -6.54
N GLY A 142 5.35 -0.34 -6.96
CA GLY A 142 4.26 0.17 -6.14
C GLY A 142 3.07 0.56 -6.99
N ALA A 143 1.87 0.49 -6.44
CA ALA A 143 0.64 0.85 -7.14
C ALA A 143 -0.42 1.38 -6.17
N LEU A 144 -1.20 2.34 -6.65
CA LEU A 144 -2.51 2.70 -6.14
C LEU A 144 -3.55 2.30 -7.18
N THR A 145 -4.34 1.28 -6.87
CA THR A 145 -5.22 0.59 -7.80
C THR A 145 -6.65 0.62 -7.31
N ARG A 146 -7.61 0.81 -8.21
CA ARG A 146 -9.04 0.62 -7.92
C ARG A 146 -9.40 -0.84 -8.10
N GLU A 147 -10.12 -1.44 -7.15
CA GLU A 147 -10.46 -2.87 -7.18
C GLU A 147 -11.73 -3.21 -7.98
N ASP A 148 -12.59 -2.23 -8.23
CA ASP A 148 -13.82 -2.36 -9.02
C ASP A 148 -13.59 -2.33 -10.54
N ILE A 149 -12.37 -2.00 -10.98
CA ILE A 149 -12.01 -1.98 -12.39
C ILE A 149 -11.74 -3.44 -12.83
N PRO A 150 -12.48 -3.97 -13.82
CA PRO A 150 -12.31 -5.34 -14.25
C PRO A 150 -10.85 -5.62 -14.62
N ILE A 151 -10.32 -6.74 -14.12
CA ILE A 151 -9.14 -7.34 -14.72
C ILE A 151 -9.47 -7.50 -16.21
N THR A 152 -8.72 -6.83 -17.08
CA THR A 152 -8.92 -6.89 -18.51
C THR A 152 -9.04 -8.35 -18.96
N PRO A 153 -9.93 -8.69 -19.92
CA PRO A 153 -10.13 -10.09 -20.35
C PRO A 153 -8.82 -10.76 -20.81
N THR A 154 -7.91 -9.95 -21.32
CA THR A 154 -6.49 -10.30 -21.50
C THR A 154 -5.76 -9.88 -20.23
N PRO A 155 -5.23 -10.82 -19.43
CA PRO A 155 -4.38 -10.47 -18.30
C PRO A 155 -3.26 -9.56 -18.81
N PRO A 156 -2.98 -8.43 -18.13
CA PRO A 156 -1.82 -7.64 -18.49
C PRO A 156 -0.58 -8.56 -18.45
N PRO A 157 0.47 -8.28 -19.24
CA PRO A 157 1.71 -9.07 -19.21
C PRO A 157 2.43 -9.02 -17.85
N TYR A 158 1.88 -8.27 -16.88
CA TYR A 158 2.35 -8.10 -15.52
C TYR A 158 1.68 -9.06 -14.54
N ARG A 159 2.45 -9.54 -13.55
CA ARG A 159 1.92 -10.29 -12.40
C ARG A 159 1.31 -9.39 -11.31
N TYR A 160 1.04 -8.12 -11.60
CA TYR A 160 0.49 -7.15 -10.66
C TYR A 160 -0.71 -6.40 -11.28
N LEU A 161 -1.63 -5.94 -10.43
CA LEU A 161 -2.77 -5.17 -10.88
C LEU A 161 -2.32 -3.78 -11.34
N PRO A 162 -2.74 -3.32 -12.53
CA PRO A 162 -2.46 -1.97 -13.01
C PRO A 162 -3.09 -0.93 -12.07
N GLY A 163 -2.37 0.15 -11.77
CA GLY A 163 -2.85 1.21 -10.87
C GLY A 163 -2.95 2.56 -11.55
N TRP A 164 -3.84 3.43 -11.05
CA TRP A 164 -3.91 4.84 -11.46
C TRP A 164 -2.56 5.54 -11.27
N LYS A 165 -1.89 5.23 -10.16
CA LYS A 165 -0.54 5.68 -9.86
C LYS A 165 0.36 4.48 -9.64
N MET A 166 1.54 4.44 -10.24
CA MET A 166 2.49 3.34 -10.07
C MET A 166 3.89 3.85 -9.83
N PHE A 167 4.60 3.25 -8.89
CA PHE A 167 6.03 3.44 -8.70
C PHE A 167 6.79 2.38 -9.50
N PHE A 168 7.78 2.80 -10.27
CA PHE A 168 8.82 1.91 -10.82
C PHE A 168 10.20 2.40 -10.43
N ALA A 169 11.06 1.47 -10.00
CA ALA A 169 12.48 1.72 -9.85
C ALA A 169 13.11 2.10 -11.20
N SER A 170 14.16 2.92 -11.20
CA SER A 170 14.78 3.42 -12.44
C SER A 170 15.38 2.33 -13.32
N ASP A 171 15.75 1.20 -12.73
CA ASP A 171 16.27 0.00 -13.40
C ASP A 171 15.18 -1.02 -13.77
N SER A 172 13.91 -0.72 -13.48
CA SER A 172 12.79 -1.58 -13.85
C SER A 172 12.66 -1.69 -15.38
N PRO A 173 12.42 -2.89 -15.93
CA PRO A 173 12.14 -3.07 -17.36
C PRO A 173 10.87 -2.32 -17.81
N HIS A 174 10.04 -1.86 -16.87
CA HIS A 174 8.80 -1.13 -17.12
C HIS A 174 8.98 0.39 -17.12
N TYR A 175 10.11 0.91 -16.63
CA TYR A 175 10.31 2.34 -16.40
C TYR A 175 10.15 3.18 -17.67
N GLN A 176 10.78 2.76 -18.78
CA GLN A 176 10.70 3.49 -20.05
C GLN A 176 9.28 3.48 -20.62
N ARG A 177 8.59 2.34 -20.57
CA ARG A 177 7.22 2.22 -21.07
C ARG A 177 6.24 3.01 -20.20
N ALA A 178 6.41 2.99 -18.88
CA ALA A 178 5.68 3.84 -17.94
C ALA A 178 5.81 5.32 -18.31
N THR A 179 7.04 5.77 -18.60
CA THR A 179 7.34 7.15 -18.97
C THR A 179 6.63 7.57 -20.26
N GLN A 180 6.48 6.68 -21.23
CA GLN A 180 5.79 6.97 -22.49
C GLN A 180 4.27 7.11 -22.34
N LEU A 181 3.68 6.36 -21.41
CA LEU A 181 2.22 6.28 -21.24
C LEU A 181 1.69 7.22 -20.16
N ALA A 182 2.50 7.53 -19.15
CA ALA A 182 2.10 8.37 -18.04
C ALA A 182 1.78 9.79 -18.51
N THR A 183 0.70 10.35 -17.97
CA THR A 183 0.35 11.76 -18.15
C THR A 183 1.19 12.67 -17.25
N ARG A 184 1.73 12.12 -16.15
CA ARG A 184 2.62 12.83 -15.24
C ARG A 184 3.62 11.88 -14.57
N THR A 185 4.83 12.38 -14.36
CA THR A 185 5.92 11.66 -13.68
C THR A 185 6.45 12.51 -12.54
N ALA A 186 6.54 11.92 -11.35
CA ALA A 186 7.13 12.52 -10.17
C ALA A 186 8.35 11.67 -9.72
N PRO A 187 9.58 12.17 -9.89
CA PRO A 187 10.79 11.46 -9.44
C PRO A 187 10.80 11.28 -7.92
N VAL A 188 11.32 10.15 -7.47
CA VAL A 188 11.67 9.85 -6.08
C VAL A 188 13.08 9.25 -6.04
N ALA A 189 13.63 8.97 -4.85
CA ALA A 189 15.05 8.64 -4.68
C ALA A 189 15.62 7.62 -5.68
N ASN A 190 14.96 6.47 -5.85
CA ASN A 190 15.45 5.35 -6.68
C ASN A 190 14.53 5.01 -7.86
N GLY A 191 13.67 5.93 -8.29
CA GLY A 191 12.70 5.68 -9.34
C GLY A 191 11.75 6.84 -9.55
N ALA A 192 10.55 6.54 -10.03
CA ALA A 192 9.52 7.56 -10.21
C ALA A 192 8.13 7.00 -9.97
N ILE A 193 7.23 7.89 -9.54
CA ILE A 193 5.80 7.65 -9.46
C ILE A 193 5.19 8.19 -10.76
N PHE A 194 4.53 7.31 -11.50
CA PHE A 194 3.84 7.57 -12.75
C PHE A 194 2.35 7.67 -12.48
N THR A 195 1.70 8.71 -13.01
CA THR A 195 0.24 8.85 -13.01
C THR A 195 -0.26 8.60 -14.42
N PHE A 196 -1.27 7.75 -14.55
CA PHE A 196 -1.89 7.41 -15.83
C PHE A 196 -3.28 8.05 -15.90
N GLY A 197 -3.38 9.30 -16.32
CA GLY A 197 -4.67 10.00 -16.41
C GLY A 197 -5.34 10.20 -15.05
N THR A 198 -6.63 9.90 -14.96
CA THR A 198 -7.50 10.07 -13.79
C THR A 198 -8.00 8.72 -13.25
N PRO A 199 -8.64 8.66 -12.07
CA PRO A 199 -9.25 7.44 -11.55
C PRO A 199 -10.15 6.68 -12.53
N ASP A 200 -10.84 7.39 -13.43
CA ASP A 200 -11.77 6.78 -14.39
C ASP A 200 -11.15 6.52 -15.78
N THR A 201 -9.98 7.10 -16.08
CA THR A 201 -9.38 7.05 -17.43
C THR A 201 -8.10 6.23 -17.49
N TYR A 202 -7.45 5.97 -16.34
CA TYR A 202 -6.23 5.18 -16.27
C TYR A 202 -6.32 3.79 -16.91
N PRO A 203 -7.45 3.05 -16.83
CA PRO A 203 -7.52 1.71 -17.44
C PRO A 203 -7.35 1.77 -18.96
N THR A 204 -7.92 2.78 -19.62
CA THR A 204 -7.81 2.97 -21.07
C THR A 204 -6.38 3.31 -21.49
N ILE A 205 -5.64 4.06 -20.68
CA ILE A 205 -4.23 4.35 -20.93
C ILE A 205 -3.41 3.07 -20.77
N LEU A 206 -3.64 2.31 -19.70
CA LEU A 206 -2.89 1.09 -19.42
C LEU A 206 -3.22 -0.07 -20.37
N ASN A 207 -4.37 -0.04 -21.06
CA ASN A 207 -4.68 -0.96 -22.16
C ASN A 207 -3.73 -0.81 -23.36
N GLN A 208 -3.04 0.32 -23.48
CA GLN A 208 -2.07 0.55 -24.55
C GLN A 208 -0.70 -0.03 -24.22
N TRP A 209 -0.49 -0.54 -23.00
CA TRP A 209 0.82 -0.90 -22.52
C TRP A 209 1.53 -1.96 -23.36
#